data_AF-A0A2W5VER6-F1
#
_entry.id   AF-A0A2W5VER6-F1
#
_cell.length_a   1.000
_cell.length_b   1.000
_cell.length_c   1.000
_cell.angle_alpha   90.00
_cell.angle_beta   90.00
_cell.angle_gamma   90.00
#
_symmetry.space_group_name_H-M   'P 1'
#
loop_
_entity.id
_entity.type
_entity.pdbx_description
1 polymer ?
#
loop_
_entity_poly.entity_id
_entity_poly.type
_entity_poly.pdbx_seq_one_letter_code
_entity_poly.pdbx_strand_id
1 'polypeptide(L)'
;MFTLLMTLLTAAPATVPVKVELRYTLANGAPMKCIGTGCPDTKNPSTMTQTWFFLVPANKADKASMNEVLHRVFFDSNAAMRAAEPGDTGYMKLVDFKHEKFDEKSMLAAKRIDDLPWKKAADSVVWEPSCCYLVDDKGNWDTLKWSELTQLFAFRLMDRKALDEKGFLAFWRALSNDDSGRKILEEKDSRTKALTAVRENASRRKPGSKPIVSWSDEAK
;
A
#
# COMPACT_ATOMS: atom_id res chain seq x y z
N MET A 1 6.03 -13.82 -47.94
CA MET A 1 5.02 -12.91 -47.37
C MET A 1 5.16 -13.01 -45.85
N PHE A 2 6.00 -12.16 -45.24
CA PHE A 2 6.28 -12.16 -43.80
C PHE A 2 5.41 -11.09 -43.14
N THR A 3 4.41 -11.50 -42.38
CA THR A 3 3.59 -10.58 -41.57
C THR A 3 4.38 -10.24 -40.31
N LEU A 4 4.96 -9.05 -40.27
CA LEU A 4 5.59 -8.50 -39.08
C LEU A 4 4.48 -8.10 -38.11
N LEU A 5 4.21 -8.94 -37.09
CA LEU A 5 3.32 -8.57 -35.99
C LEU A 5 4.05 -7.51 -35.16
N MET A 6 3.78 -6.24 -35.44
CA MET A 6 4.24 -5.13 -34.63
C MET A 6 3.39 -5.10 -33.35
N THR A 7 3.82 -5.84 -32.34
CA THR A 7 3.23 -5.75 -31.00
C THR A 7 3.55 -4.36 -30.47
N LEU A 8 2.58 -3.44 -30.56
CA LEU A 8 2.62 -2.14 -29.90
C LEU A 8 2.75 -2.39 -28.40
N LEU A 9 3.97 -2.30 -27.88
CA LEU A 9 4.25 -2.11 -26.46
C LEU A 9 3.66 -0.74 -26.08
N THR A 10 2.38 -0.71 -25.73
CA THR A 10 1.79 0.44 -25.07
C THR A 10 2.57 0.66 -23.78
N ALA A 11 3.33 1.75 -23.70
CA ALA A 11 4.01 2.13 -22.48
C ALA A 11 2.99 2.11 -21.34
N ALA A 12 3.30 1.37 -20.26
CA ALA A 12 2.44 1.34 -19.09
C ALA A 12 2.17 2.80 -18.65
N PRO A 13 0.91 3.15 -18.37
CA PRO A 13 0.59 4.52 -18.02
C PRO A 13 1.38 4.93 -16.78
N ALA A 14 1.83 6.19 -16.79
CA ALA A 14 2.56 6.75 -15.67
C ALA A 14 1.71 6.62 -14.40
N THR A 15 2.23 5.94 -13.39
CA THR A 15 1.58 5.88 -12.08
C THR A 15 1.81 7.19 -11.32
N VAL A 16 0.96 7.50 -10.36
CA VAL A 16 1.08 8.65 -9.46
C VAL A 16 0.88 8.16 -8.02
N PRO A 17 1.71 8.67 -7.09
CA PRO A 17 1.58 8.36 -5.69
C PRO A 17 0.45 9.20 -5.09
N VAL A 18 -0.47 8.56 -4.38
CA VAL A 18 -1.64 9.18 -3.78
C VAL A 18 -1.68 8.83 -2.30
N LYS A 19 -1.88 9.85 -1.46
CA LYS A 19 -2.21 9.68 -0.05
C LYS A 19 -3.72 9.79 0.09
N VAL A 20 -4.31 8.85 0.82
CA VAL A 20 -5.75 8.81 1.11
C VAL A 20 -5.95 8.87 2.60
N GLU A 21 -6.63 9.91 3.08
CA GLU A 21 -7.17 9.96 4.43
C GLU A 21 -8.63 9.52 4.36
N LEU A 22 -8.95 8.40 4.99
CA LEU A 22 -10.27 7.80 4.93
C LEU A 22 -10.89 7.71 6.31
N ARG A 23 -12.22 7.84 6.33
CA ARG A 23 -13.05 7.62 7.50
C ARG A 23 -13.95 6.44 7.24
N TYR A 24 -14.00 5.50 8.17
CA TYR A 24 -14.88 4.36 8.09
C TYR A 24 -15.50 4.03 9.43
N THR A 25 -16.57 3.25 9.40
CA THR A 25 -17.26 2.75 10.59
C THR A 25 -17.26 1.23 10.58
N LEU A 26 -17.29 0.64 11.78
CA LEU A 26 -17.64 -0.76 11.97
C LEU A 26 -19.14 -0.83 12.18
N ALA A 27 -19.87 -1.36 11.21
CA ALA A 27 -21.32 -1.46 11.28
C ALA A 27 -21.75 -2.65 12.15
N ASN A 28 -22.87 -2.47 12.87
CA ASN A 28 -23.60 -3.40 13.77
C ASN A 28 -23.36 -3.31 15.28
N GLY A 29 -22.58 -2.35 15.80
CA GLY A 29 -22.52 -2.08 17.25
C GLY A 29 -21.96 -3.21 18.12
N ALA A 30 -21.64 -4.37 17.54
CA ALA A 30 -20.87 -5.41 18.15
C ALA A 30 -19.39 -5.02 18.07
N PRO A 31 -18.66 -4.99 19.19
CA PRO A 31 -17.22 -4.84 19.14
C PRO A 31 -16.65 -6.07 18.43
N MET A 32 -16.14 -5.91 17.21
CA MET A 32 -15.20 -6.89 16.68
C MET A 32 -14.04 -6.96 17.67
N LYS A 33 -13.66 -8.18 18.06
CA LYS A 33 -12.65 -8.45 19.09
C LYS A 33 -11.29 -7.88 18.65
N CYS A 34 -11.06 -6.60 18.93
CA CYS A 34 -9.80 -5.92 18.62
C CYS A 34 -8.60 -6.72 19.14
N ILE A 35 -7.68 -7.04 18.23
CA ILE A 35 -6.47 -7.84 18.54
C ILE A 35 -5.28 -6.93 18.90
N GLY A 36 -5.47 -5.60 19.01
CA GLY A 36 -4.39 -4.63 19.26
C GLY A 36 -4.68 -3.52 20.27
N THR A 37 -3.63 -2.86 20.74
CA THR A 37 -3.69 -1.65 21.59
C THR A 37 -4.10 -0.43 20.76
N GLY A 38 -5.08 0.35 21.23
CA GLY A 38 -5.53 1.59 20.56
C GLY A 38 -6.96 1.55 20.01
N CYS A 39 -7.75 0.53 20.34
CA CYS A 39 -9.13 0.46 19.86
C CYS A 39 -10.05 1.48 20.55
N PRO A 40 -10.95 2.11 19.77
CA PRO A 40 -11.92 3.02 20.33
C PRO A 40 -12.96 2.27 21.19
N ASP A 41 -13.48 2.97 22.20
CA ASP A 41 -14.37 2.43 23.22
C ASP A 41 -15.59 1.71 22.60
N THR A 42 -15.77 0.46 23.02
CA THR A 42 -16.74 -0.54 22.51
C THR A 42 -18.22 -0.18 22.65
N LYS A 43 -18.55 0.97 23.25
CA LYS A 43 -19.93 1.40 23.52
C LYS A 43 -20.54 2.29 22.42
N ASN A 44 -19.76 2.69 21.41
CA ASN A 44 -20.25 3.52 20.30
C ASN A 44 -19.57 3.06 19.00
N PRO A 45 -20.30 2.83 17.87
CA PRO A 45 -19.68 2.58 16.58
C PRO A 45 -18.89 3.84 16.18
N SER A 46 -17.64 3.86 16.57
CA SER A 46 -16.75 5.00 16.42
C SER A 46 -16.29 5.03 14.97
N THR A 47 -16.41 6.21 14.38
CA THR A 47 -15.75 6.44 13.09
C THR A 47 -14.26 6.42 13.32
N MET A 48 -13.56 5.53 12.62
CA MET A 48 -12.11 5.44 12.61
C MET A 48 -11.56 6.27 11.45
N THR A 49 -10.40 6.88 11.67
CA THR A 49 -9.66 7.60 10.63
C THR A 49 -8.36 6.86 10.38
N GLN A 50 -8.05 6.61 9.12
CA GLN A 50 -6.78 6.01 8.69
C GLN A 50 -6.18 6.75 7.51
N THR A 51 -4.87 6.58 7.33
CA THR A 51 -4.15 7.08 6.16
C THR A 51 -3.60 5.90 5.38
N TRP A 52 -3.93 5.79 4.09
CA TRP A 52 -3.38 4.80 3.18
C TRP A 52 -2.59 5.49 2.05
N PHE A 53 -1.65 4.76 1.46
CA PHE A 53 -0.80 5.22 0.37
C PHE A 53 -0.98 4.31 -0.83
N PHE A 54 -1.16 4.91 -2.00
CA PHE A 54 -1.46 4.24 -3.24
C PHE A 54 -0.45 4.61 -4.31
N LEU A 55 -0.06 3.64 -5.13
CA LEU A 55 0.50 3.86 -6.45
C LEU A 55 -0.56 3.52 -7.48
N VAL A 56 -1.13 4.54 -8.14
CA VAL A 56 -2.27 4.39 -9.06
C VAL A 56 -1.91 4.89 -10.46
N PRO A 57 -2.49 4.35 -11.54
CA PRO A 57 -2.37 4.96 -12.86
C PRO A 57 -2.88 6.40 -12.84
N ALA A 58 -2.23 7.31 -13.59
CA ALA A 58 -2.62 8.72 -13.58
C ALA A 58 -4.09 8.95 -13.97
N ASN A 59 -4.64 8.13 -14.86
CA ASN A 59 -6.05 8.13 -15.27
C ASN A 59 -7.01 7.51 -14.24
N LYS A 60 -6.51 7.03 -13.09
CA LYS A 60 -7.29 6.48 -11.97
C LYS A 60 -7.12 7.27 -10.68
N ALA A 61 -6.39 8.38 -10.72
CA ALA A 61 -6.09 9.19 -9.54
C ALA A 61 -7.16 10.24 -9.21
N ASP A 62 -8.26 10.31 -9.98
CA ASP A 62 -9.38 11.21 -9.69
C ASP A 62 -10.30 10.67 -8.58
N LYS A 63 -11.18 11.52 -8.06
CA LYS A 63 -12.06 11.18 -6.93
C LYS A 63 -13.00 10.02 -7.23
N ALA A 64 -13.58 9.95 -8.43
CA ALA A 64 -14.54 8.91 -8.77
C ALA A 64 -13.84 7.55 -8.88
N SER A 65 -12.70 7.49 -9.57
CA SER A 65 -11.87 6.29 -9.68
C SER A 65 -11.37 5.82 -8.31
N MET A 66 -10.87 6.73 -7.47
CA MET A 66 -10.43 6.38 -6.12
C MET A 66 -11.58 5.88 -5.24
N ASN A 67 -12.79 6.44 -5.40
CA ASN A 67 -13.97 5.95 -4.67
C ASN A 67 -14.28 4.48 -5.03
N GLU A 68 -14.20 4.12 -6.31
CA GLU A 68 -14.38 2.73 -6.77
C GLU A 68 -13.30 1.80 -6.19
N VAL A 69 -12.03 2.19 -6.28
CA VAL A 69 -10.90 1.43 -5.72
C VAL A 69 -11.09 1.17 -4.23
N LEU A 70 -11.42 2.20 -3.44
CA LEU A 70 -11.62 2.06 -2.00
C LEU A 70 -12.78 1.11 -1.68
N HIS A 71 -13.91 1.22 -2.37
CA HIS A 71 -15.03 0.30 -2.16
C HIS A 71 -14.66 -1.15 -2.48
N ARG A 72 -13.82 -1.37 -3.50
CA ARG A 72 -13.31 -2.71 -3.84
C ARG A 72 -12.39 -3.26 -2.75
N VAL A 73 -11.45 -2.45 -2.23
CA VAL A 73 -10.58 -2.84 -1.11
C VAL A 73 -11.42 -3.20 0.13
N PHE A 74 -12.42 -2.38 0.45
CA PHE A 74 -13.34 -2.64 1.57
C PHE A 74 -14.16 -3.91 1.35
N PHE A 75 -14.72 -4.12 0.15
CA PHE A 75 -15.49 -5.31 -0.19
C PHE A 75 -14.64 -6.58 -0.02
N ASP A 76 -13.46 -6.61 -0.62
CA ASP A 76 -12.55 -7.76 -0.54
C ASP A 76 -12.11 -8.05 0.90
N SER A 77 -11.86 -6.98 1.69
CA SER A 77 -11.52 -7.11 3.12
C SER A 77 -12.69 -7.66 3.94
N ASN A 78 -13.91 -7.17 3.69
CA ASN A 78 -15.13 -7.67 4.32
C ASN A 78 -15.42 -9.13 3.94
N ALA A 79 -15.21 -9.50 2.68
CA ALA A 79 -15.37 -10.87 2.22
C ALA A 79 -14.37 -11.81 2.90
N ALA A 80 -13.11 -11.39 3.04
CA ALA A 80 -12.09 -12.14 3.78
C ALA A 80 -12.42 -12.27 5.28
N MET A 81 -12.95 -11.22 5.92
CA MET A 81 -13.46 -11.28 7.31
C MET A 81 -14.58 -12.30 7.43
N ARG A 82 -15.60 -12.22 6.58
CA ARG A 82 -16.73 -13.14 6.60
C ARG A 82 -16.30 -14.59 6.37
N ALA A 83 -15.32 -14.83 5.51
CA ALA A 83 -14.81 -16.17 5.26
C ALA A 83 -14.04 -16.75 6.46
N ALA A 84 -13.30 -15.90 7.19
CA ALA A 84 -12.54 -16.32 8.38
C ALA A 84 -13.45 -16.49 9.63
N GLU A 85 -14.45 -15.62 9.78
CA GLU A 85 -15.35 -15.55 10.93
C GLU A 85 -16.82 -15.48 10.45
N PRO A 86 -17.42 -16.57 9.93
CA PRO A 86 -18.76 -16.53 9.32
C PRO A 86 -19.87 -16.02 10.24
N GLY A 87 -19.72 -16.24 11.55
CA GLY A 87 -20.67 -15.79 12.59
C GLY A 87 -20.54 -14.31 12.99
N ASP A 88 -19.44 -13.63 12.64
CA ASP A 88 -19.25 -12.22 12.99
C ASP A 88 -20.02 -11.34 12.01
N THR A 89 -21.12 -10.73 12.42
CA THR A 89 -21.97 -9.88 11.55
C THR A 89 -21.38 -8.48 11.28
N GLY A 90 -20.22 -8.15 11.87
CA GLY A 90 -19.52 -6.89 11.64
C GLY A 90 -19.03 -6.72 10.20
N TYR A 91 -18.98 -5.47 9.75
CA TYR A 91 -18.33 -5.10 8.48
C TYR A 91 -17.81 -3.66 8.52
N MET A 92 -16.77 -3.40 7.74
CA MET A 92 -16.25 -2.06 7.52
C MET A 92 -17.08 -1.33 6.46
N LYS A 93 -17.48 -0.09 6.76
CA LYS A 93 -18.18 0.79 5.83
C LYS A 93 -17.41 2.10 5.68
N LEU A 94 -16.97 2.39 4.46
CA LEU A 94 -16.42 3.69 4.10
C LEU A 94 -17.48 4.79 4.32
N VAL A 95 -17.13 5.83 5.08
CA VAL A 95 -17.99 6.99 5.35
C VAL A 95 -17.66 8.11 4.38
N ASP A 96 -16.40 8.52 4.38
CA ASP A 96 -15.86 9.54 3.48
C ASP A 96 -14.35 9.33 3.29
N PHE A 97 -13.78 10.05 2.33
CA PHE A 97 -12.32 10.12 2.17
C PHE A 97 -11.90 11.42 1.51
N LYS A 98 -10.63 11.77 1.76
CA LYS A 98 -9.87 12.78 1.03
C LYS A 98 -8.69 12.09 0.37
N HIS A 99 -8.35 12.48 -0.85
CA HIS A 99 -7.12 12.04 -1.48
C HIS A 99 -6.34 13.24 -2.01
N GLU A 100 -5.03 13.12 -1.97
CA GLU A 100 -4.10 14.12 -2.49
C GLU A 100 -2.90 13.43 -3.11
N LYS A 101 -2.24 14.13 -4.04
CA LYS A 101 -0.97 13.64 -4.58
C LYS A 101 0.07 13.65 -3.45
N PHE A 102 0.74 12.53 -3.26
CA PHE A 102 1.81 12.43 -2.27
C PHE A 102 3.13 12.94 -2.84
N ASP A 103 3.85 13.77 -2.10
CA ASP A 103 5.19 14.22 -2.51
C ASP A 103 6.24 13.14 -2.16
N GLU A 104 6.68 12.40 -3.17
CA GLU A 104 7.71 11.36 -3.04
C GLU A 104 9.01 11.89 -2.42
N LYS A 105 9.33 13.17 -2.57
CA LYS A 105 10.56 13.75 -1.99
C LYS A 105 10.48 13.86 -0.47
N SER A 106 9.29 13.99 0.10
CA SER A 106 9.10 14.07 1.55
C SER A 106 9.60 12.82 2.28
N MET A 107 9.57 11.65 1.61
CA MET A 107 10.16 10.40 2.10
C MET A 107 11.66 10.54 2.39
N LEU A 108 12.39 11.28 1.56
CA LEU A 108 13.85 11.40 1.68
C LEU A 108 14.27 12.15 2.96
N ALA A 109 13.34 12.84 3.61
CA ALA A 109 13.59 13.50 4.90
C ALA A 109 13.56 12.52 6.08
N ALA A 110 13.07 11.28 5.90
CA ALA A 110 13.03 10.27 6.95
C ALA A 110 14.45 9.83 7.34
N LYS A 111 14.74 9.83 8.64
CA LYS A 111 16.06 9.43 9.18
C LYS A 111 16.06 8.01 9.74
N ARG A 112 14.87 7.46 10.01
CA ARG A 112 14.63 6.11 10.54
C ARG A 112 13.36 5.55 9.90
N ILE A 113 13.20 4.23 9.90
CA ILE A 113 12.00 3.55 9.37
C ILE A 113 10.72 4.10 10.01
N ASP A 114 10.72 4.35 11.32
CA ASP A 114 9.54 4.86 12.03
C ASP A 114 9.18 6.30 11.67
N ASP A 115 10.07 7.03 10.98
CA ASP A 115 9.78 8.37 10.49
C ASP A 115 9.01 8.33 9.14
N LEU A 116 8.96 7.18 8.46
CA LEU A 116 8.25 7.01 7.19
C LEU A 116 6.72 7.13 7.39
N PRO A 117 6.02 7.90 6.54
CA PRO A 117 4.60 8.18 6.74
C PRO A 117 3.73 6.92 6.61
N TRP A 118 4.08 6.01 5.70
CA TRP A 118 3.38 4.72 5.60
C TRP A 118 3.77 3.73 6.70
N LYS A 119 4.94 3.82 7.32
CA LYS A 119 5.24 2.98 8.50
C LYS A 119 4.35 3.35 9.67
N LYS A 120 4.21 4.66 9.95
CA LYS A 120 3.29 5.18 10.97
C LYS A 120 1.84 4.79 10.70
N ALA A 121 1.43 4.84 9.43
CA ALA A 121 0.11 4.39 9.02
C ALA A 121 -0.07 2.88 9.24
N ALA A 122 0.92 2.05 8.86
CA ALA A 122 0.90 0.60 9.08
C ALA A 122 0.80 0.24 10.55
N ASP A 123 1.47 0.97 11.45
CA ASP A 123 1.40 0.72 12.89
C ASP A 123 0.02 1.02 13.49
N SER A 124 -0.82 1.77 12.78
CA SER A 124 -2.20 2.11 13.16
C SER A 124 -3.24 1.16 12.54
N VAL A 125 -2.80 0.17 11.77
CA VAL A 125 -3.65 -0.83 11.11
C VAL A 125 -4.01 -1.92 12.10
N VAL A 126 -5.31 -2.07 12.36
CA VAL A 126 -5.83 -3.11 13.28
C VAL A 126 -6.38 -4.30 12.48
N TRP A 127 -6.87 -4.07 11.26
CA TRP A 127 -7.64 -5.07 10.49
C TRP A 127 -7.28 -5.12 9.01
N GLU A 128 -6.71 -4.05 8.48
CA GLU A 128 -6.41 -3.88 7.06
C GLU A 128 -5.24 -4.77 6.62
N PRO A 129 -5.24 -5.26 5.36
CA PRO A 129 -4.16 -6.12 4.88
C PRO A 129 -2.84 -5.33 4.71
N SER A 130 -2.90 -4.02 4.48
CA SER A 130 -1.77 -3.09 4.42
C SER A 130 -2.24 -1.63 4.51
N CYS A 131 -1.30 -0.69 4.61
CA CYS A 131 -1.54 0.73 4.34
C CYS A 131 -0.90 1.19 3.01
N CYS A 132 -0.23 0.29 2.29
CA CYS A 132 0.43 0.56 1.01
C CYS A 132 -0.21 -0.30 -0.07
N TYR A 133 -0.67 0.33 -1.15
CA TYR A 133 -1.43 -0.30 -2.21
C TYR A 133 -0.87 0.02 -3.59
N LEU A 134 -0.96 -0.94 -4.50
CA LEU A 134 -0.74 -0.77 -5.94
C LEU A 134 -2.08 -0.95 -6.64
N VAL A 135 -2.35 -0.16 -7.68
CA VAL A 135 -3.55 -0.29 -8.52
C VAL A 135 -3.13 -0.42 -9.98
N ASP A 136 -3.81 -1.27 -10.75
CA ASP A 136 -3.62 -1.38 -12.20
C ASP A 136 -4.66 -0.57 -12.99
N ASP A 137 -4.53 -0.55 -14.32
CA ASP A 137 -5.43 0.19 -15.22
C ASP A 137 -6.89 -0.30 -15.19
N LYS A 138 -7.09 -1.54 -14.77
CA LYS A 138 -8.41 -2.17 -14.63
C LYS A 138 -9.01 -1.92 -13.24
N GLY A 139 -8.32 -1.18 -12.36
CA GLY A 139 -8.74 -0.95 -10.98
C GLY A 139 -8.61 -2.20 -10.10
N ASN A 140 -7.87 -3.22 -10.53
CA ASN A 140 -7.42 -4.28 -9.62
C ASN A 140 -6.35 -3.69 -8.70
N TRP A 141 -6.21 -4.27 -7.52
CA TRP A 141 -5.31 -3.75 -6.51
C TRP A 141 -4.51 -4.87 -5.84
N ASP A 142 -3.35 -4.50 -5.32
CA ASP A 142 -2.46 -5.37 -4.54
C ASP A 142 -1.93 -4.60 -3.32
N THR A 143 -1.44 -5.33 -2.32
CA THR A 143 -0.74 -4.76 -1.17
C THR A 143 0.76 -4.75 -1.39
N LEU A 144 1.39 -3.67 -0.95
CA LEU A 144 2.84 -3.56 -0.86
C LEU A 144 3.26 -3.57 0.61
N LYS A 145 4.46 -4.06 0.87
CA LYS A 145 5.15 -3.81 2.14
C LYS A 145 5.59 -2.35 2.18
N TRP A 146 5.80 -1.82 3.40
CA TRP A 146 6.36 -0.49 3.56
C TRP A 146 7.68 -0.33 2.78
N SER A 147 8.54 -1.35 2.81
CA SER A 147 9.86 -1.34 2.18
C SER A 147 9.77 -1.42 0.66
N GLU A 148 8.79 -2.13 0.13
CA GLU A 148 8.52 -2.23 -1.31
C GLU A 148 8.06 -0.88 -1.86
N LEU A 149 7.14 -0.19 -1.16
CA LEU A 149 6.72 1.16 -1.54
C LEU A 149 7.89 2.16 -1.45
N THR A 150 8.71 2.09 -0.40
CA THR A 150 9.94 2.90 -0.28
C THR A 150 10.88 2.70 -1.46
N GLN A 151 11.13 1.45 -1.85
CA GLN A 151 12.01 1.11 -2.99
C GLN A 151 11.44 1.69 -4.30
N LEU A 152 10.15 1.52 -4.56
CA LEU A 152 9.51 2.07 -5.76
C LEU A 152 9.65 3.59 -5.85
N PHE A 153 9.35 4.32 -4.77
CA PHE A 153 9.50 5.78 -4.77
C PHE A 153 10.96 6.19 -4.97
N ALA A 154 11.91 5.50 -4.34
CA ALA A 154 13.32 5.78 -4.51
C ALA A 154 13.78 5.54 -5.97
N PHE A 155 13.39 4.42 -6.58
CA PHE A 155 13.71 4.11 -7.98
C PHE A 155 13.13 5.15 -8.94
N ARG A 156 11.90 5.61 -8.72
CA ARG A 156 11.30 6.68 -9.54
C ARG A 156 12.00 8.02 -9.40
N LEU A 157 12.48 8.36 -8.19
CA LEU A 157 13.30 9.55 -7.99
C LEU A 157 14.64 9.42 -8.69
N MET A 158 15.24 8.22 -8.73
CA MET A 158 16.45 7.96 -9.50
C MET A 158 16.23 8.08 -11.01
N ASP A 159 15.15 7.53 -11.54
CA ASP A 159 14.80 7.63 -12.97
C ASP A 159 14.63 9.09 -13.42
N ARG A 160 14.12 9.94 -12.52
CA ARG A 160 13.98 11.39 -12.73
C ARG A 160 15.22 12.19 -12.35
N LYS A 161 16.33 11.53 -12.01
CA LYS A 161 17.60 12.13 -11.57
C LYS A 161 17.47 13.05 -10.34
N ALA A 162 16.42 12.85 -9.54
CA ALA A 162 16.17 13.56 -8.28
C ALA A 162 16.82 12.87 -7.07
N LEU A 163 17.31 11.63 -7.25
CA LEU A 163 18.09 10.87 -6.30
C LEU A 163 19.22 10.18 -7.07
N ASP A 164 20.48 10.35 -6.67
CA ASP A 164 21.60 9.62 -7.27
C ASP A 164 21.88 8.33 -6.50
N GLU A 165 22.80 7.51 -7.02
CA GLU A 165 23.16 6.23 -6.41
C GLU A 165 23.70 6.42 -4.98
N LYS A 166 24.58 7.40 -4.79
CA LYS A 166 25.15 7.73 -3.47
C LYS A 166 24.07 8.15 -2.48
N GLY A 167 23.14 8.99 -2.92
CA GLY A 167 21.99 9.43 -2.15
C GLY A 167 21.06 8.27 -1.78
N PHE A 168 20.78 7.36 -2.73
CA PHE A 168 20.02 6.14 -2.45
C PHE A 168 20.69 5.30 -1.37
N LEU A 169 22.00 5.02 -1.51
CA LEU A 169 22.74 4.18 -0.56
C LEU A 169 22.76 4.81 0.84
N ALA A 170 22.97 6.12 0.93
CA ALA A 170 22.95 6.85 2.19
C ALA A 170 21.56 6.84 2.83
N PHE A 171 20.51 7.09 2.04
CA PHE A 171 19.12 7.06 2.48
C PHE A 171 18.72 5.67 2.99
N TRP A 172 19.03 4.63 2.21
CA TRP A 172 18.68 3.26 2.58
C TRP A 172 19.39 2.82 3.86
N ARG A 173 20.70 3.08 3.97
CA ARG A 173 21.47 2.77 5.18
C ARG A 173 20.93 3.47 6.42
N ALA A 174 20.50 4.74 6.30
CA ALA A 174 19.87 5.46 7.40
C ALA A 174 18.55 4.81 7.84
N LEU A 175 17.76 4.30 6.89
CA LEU A 175 16.51 3.61 7.19
C LEU A 175 16.73 2.20 7.76
N SER A 176 17.41 1.32 7.03
CA SER A 176 17.52 -0.11 7.33
C SER A 176 18.57 -0.44 8.39
N ASN A 177 19.47 0.50 8.69
CA ASN A 177 20.65 0.27 9.52
C ASN A 177 21.51 -0.92 9.01
N ASP A 178 21.52 -1.15 7.69
CA ASP A 178 22.30 -2.19 7.04
C ASP A 178 22.86 -1.71 5.68
N ASP A 179 23.70 -2.55 5.06
CA ASP A 179 24.31 -2.28 3.74
C ASP A 179 23.56 -2.98 2.59
N SER A 180 22.29 -3.38 2.79
CA SER A 180 21.50 -4.09 1.76
C SER A 180 21.15 -3.23 0.54
N GLY A 181 21.36 -1.91 0.63
CA GLY A 181 21.08 -0.96 -0.45
C GLY A 181 21.82 -1.28 -1.76
N ARG A 182 23.06 -1.79 -1.72
CA ARG A 182 23.80 -2.16 -2.95
C ARG A 182 23.10 -3.26 -3.72
N LYS A 183 22.72 -4.34 -3.02
CA LYS A 183 21.98 -5.46 -3.62
C LYS A 183 20.64 -4.99 -4.20
N ILE A 184 19.93 -4.10 -3.50
CA ILE A 184 18.66 -3.55 -3.98
C ILE A 184 18.85 -2.77 -5.29
N LEU A 185 19.95 -2.02 -5.43
CA LEU A 185 20.30 -1.31 -6.66
C LEU A 185 20.70 -2.24 -7.80
N GLU A 186 21.53 -3.25 -7.52
CA GLU A 186 21.90 -4.28 -8.50
C GLU A 186 20.66 -4.99 -9.06
N GLU A 187 19.63 -5.18 -8.23
CA GLU A 187 18.37 -5.83 -8.59
C GLU A 187 17.28 -4.85 -9.08
N LYS A 188 17.58 -3.55 -9.22
CA LYS A 188 16.59 -2.46 -9.43
C LYS A 188 15.55 -2.77 -10.50
N ASP A 189 15.98 -3.18 -11.69
CA ASP A 189 15.06 -3.39 -12.82
C ASP A 189 14.13 -4.58 -12.58
N SER A 190 14.68 -5.66 -12.05
CA SER A 190 13.90 -6.86 -11.71
C SER A 190 12.89 -6.59 -10.60
N ARG A 191 13.31 -5.83 -9.57
CA ARG A 191 12.46 -5.38 -8.47
C ARG A 191 11.39 -4.44 -8.96
N THR A 192 11.72 -3.45 -9.78
CA THR A 192 10.74 -2.50 -10.33
C THR A 192 9.67 -3.23 -11.13
N LYS A 193 10.05 -4.18 -11.99
CA LYS A 193 9.10 -5.01 -12.73
C LYS A 193 8.19 -5.83 -11.82
N ALA A 194 8.76 -6.46 -10.79
CA ALA A 194 7.98 -7.26 -9.84
C ALA A 194 7.02 -6.41 -9.00
N LEU A 195 7.46 -5.22 -8.57
CA LEU A 195 6.72 -4.34 -7.65
C LEU A 195 5.70 -3.43 -8.35
N THR A 196 5.67 -3.40 -9.68
CA THR A 196 4.71 -2.62 -10.48
C THR A 196 3.59 -3.47 -11.10
N ALA A 197 3.58 -4.79 -10.84
CA ALA A 197 2.55 -5.70 -11.32
C ALA A 197 1.60 -6.09 -10.17
N VAL A 198 0.29 -5.95 -10.39
CA VAL A 198 -0.72 -6.55 -9.50
C VAL A 198 -0.65 -8.07 -9.63
N ARG A 199 -0.44 -8.78 -8.52
CA ARG A 199 -0.32 -10.25 -8.52
C ARG A 199 -1.70 -10.90 -8.69
N GLU A 200 -1.78 -11.97 -9.48
CA GLU A 200 -3.03 -12.74 -9.69
C GLU A 200 -3.60 -13.28 -8.36
N ASN A 201 -2.71 -13.66 -7.43
CA ASN A 201 -3.04 -14.08 -6.07
C ASN A 201 -2.56 -13.06 -5.04
N ALA A 202 -2.79 -11.77 -5.29
CA ALA A 202 -2.48 -10.67 -4.38
C ALA A 202 -2.72 -11.10 -2.92
N SER A 203 -1.66 -11.07 -2.10
CA SER A 203 -1.70 -11.63 -0.74
C SER A 203 -2.62 -10.79 0.14
N ARG A 204 -3.91 -11.13 0.14
CA ARG A 204 -4.93 -10.55 1.01
C ARG A 204 -4.77 -11.23 2.38
N ARG A 205 -4.17 -10.52 3.34
CA ARG A 205 -3.96 -11.08 4.69
C ARG A 205 -5.28 -11.39 5.36
N LYS A 206 -5.26 -12.37 6.26
CA LYS A 206 -6.38 -12.59 7.16
C LYS A 206 -6.57 -11.36 8.05
N PRO A 207 -7.79 -10.88 8.24
CA PRO A 207 -8.11 -9.81 9.17
C PRO A 207 -7.49 -10.06 10.56
N GLY A 208 -6.95 -9.01 11.18
CA GLY A 208 -6.30 -9.08 12.49
C GLY A 208 -4.87 -9.66 12.48
N SER A 209 -4.35 -10.01 11.30
CA SER A 209 -2.93 -10.33 11.15
C SER A 209 -2.08 -9.10 11.44
N LYS A 210 -0.93 -9.28 12.12
CA LYS A 210 0.09 -8.21 12.28
C LYS A 210 0.34 -7.53 10.93
N PRO A 211 0.49 -6.20 10.81
CA PRO A 211 0.86 -5.55 9.55
C PRO A 211 2.15 -6.14 8.97
N ILE A 212 2.42 -5.97 7.66
CA ILE A 212 3.75 -6.35 7.14
C ILE A 212 4.79 -5.31 7.59
N VAL A 213 5.22 -5.44 8.84
CA VAL A 213 6.40 -4.80 9.39
C VAL A 213 7.57 -5.75 9.13
N SER A 214 8.32 -5.47 8.07
CA SER A 214 9.64 -6.00 7.69
C SER A 214 10.30 -7.11 8.53
N TRP A 215 10.87 -8.09 7.81
CA TRP A 215 11.82 -9.10 8.30
C TRP A 215 11.27 -10.08 9.36
N SER A 216 10.25 -10.85 9.00
CA SER A 216 10.20 -12.24 9.47
C SER A 216 10.08 -13.15 8.26
N ASP A 217 10.92 -14.19 8.24
CA ASP A 217 11.12 -15.20 7.21
C ASP A 217 9.90 -16.11 6.94
N GLU A 218 8.70 -15.55 6.78
CA GLU A 218 7.48 -16.32 6.48
C GLU A 218 7.07 -16.18 5.01
N ALA A 219 8.04 -16.43 4.13
CA ALA A 219 7.79 -16.86 2.76
C ALA A 219 8.79 -17.97 2.40
N LYS A 220 8.63 -19.12 3.05
CA LYS A 220 8.97 -20.43 2.51
C LYS A 220 7.68 -21.22 2.37
#